data_AF-A0A6N6P9J0-F1
#
_entry.id   AF-A0A6N6P9J0-F1
#
_cell.length_a   1.000
_cell.length_b   1.000
_cell.length_c   1.000
_cell.angle_alpha   90.00
_cell.angle_beta   90.00
_cell.angle_gamma   90.00
#
_symmetry.space_group_name_H-M   'P 1'
#
loop_
_entity.id
_entity.type
_entity.pdbx_description
1 polymer ?
#
loop_
_entity_poly.entity_id
_entity_poly.type
_entity_poly.pdbx_seq_one_letter_code
_entity_poly.pdbx_strand_id
1 'polypeptide(L)'
;MSQFESFRASSLFCRKCDKPMSVREQLLLILPDREIHDYLCSGCGTSLGQREVMAGEAITSVSSGRGSGIGGAVKRFFRGK
;
A
#
# COMPACT_ATOMS: atom_id res chain seq x y z
N MET A 1 -20.01 6.65 -17.00
CA MET A 1 -19.19 7.69 -16.37
C MET A 1 -18.48 7.05 -15.18
N SER A 2 -17.27 6.53 -15.39
CA SER A 2 -16.54 5.73 -14.39
C SER A 2 -15.14 6.29 -14.19
N GLN A 3 -15.03 7.57 -13.81
CA GLN A 3 -13.74 8.24 -13.60
C GLN A 3 -13.27 8.17 -12.13
N PHE A 4 -14.15 7.72 -11.23
CA PHE A 4 -13.92 7.69 -9.79
C PHE A 4 -13.62 6.29 -9.23
N GLU A 5 -13.56 5.28 -10.09
CA GLU A 5 -13.46 3.88 -9.67
C GLU A 5 -12.07 3.52 -9.10
N SER A 6 -11.09 4.39 -9.29
CA SER A 6 -9.73 4.23 -8.74
C SER A 6 -9.25 5.50 -8.03
N PHE A 7 -9.79 5.76 -6.84
CA PHE A 7 -9.25 6.80 -5.95
C PHE A 7 -7.86 6.39 -5.44
N ARG A 8 -6.84 6.92 -6.09
CA ARG A 8 -5.43 6.82 -5.65
C ARG A 8 -5.06 8.10 -4.91
N ALA A 9 -4.32 7.97 -3.81
CA ALA A 9 -3.84 9.13 -3.07
C ALA A 9 -2.86 9.90 -3.96
N SER A 10 -3.22 11.12 -4.37
CA SER A 10 -2.40 11.97 -5.24
C SER A 10 -1.55 12.98 -4.45
N SER A 11 -1.89 13.23 -3.18
CA SER A 11 -1.09 14.05 -2.26
C SER A 11 -1.03 13.42 -0.87
N LEU A 12 0.17 13.37 -0.28
CA LEU A 12 0.40 12.90 1.08
C LEU A 12 1.38 13.83 1.80
N PHE A 13 1.26 13.89 3.12
CA PHE A 13 2.19 14.66 3.94
C PHE A 13 3.53 13.93 4.06
N CYS A 14 4.62 14.57 3.63
CA CYS A 14 5.96 14.04 3.80
C CYS A 14 6.61 14.62 5.06
N ARG A 15 7.03 13.75 5.99
CA ARG A 15 7.74 14.14 7.22
C ARG A 15 9.16 14.70 6.98
N LYS A 16 9.74 14.44 5.80
CA LYS A 16 11.06 14.99 5.42
C LYS A 16 10.98 16.37 4.74
N CYS A 17 9.86 16.66 4.08
CA CYS A 17 9.62 17.94 3.41
C CYS A 17 8.76 18.89 4.24
N ASP A 18 8.20 18.40 5.35
CA ASP A 18 7.26 19.08 6.26
C ASP A 18 6.07 19.75 5.55
N LYS A 19 5.69 19.21 4.39
CA LYS A 19 4.69 19.79 3.49
C LYS A 19 3.88 18.68 2.81
N PRO A 20 2.63 18.96 2.40
CA PRO A 20 1.88 18.07 1.51
C PRO A 20 2.56 18.07 0.14
N MET A 21 3.01 16.89 -0.28
CA MET A 21 3.70 16.69 -1.55
C MET A 21 2.90 15.76 -2.44
N SER A 22 3.01 15.96 -3.75
CA SER A 22 2.47 15.01 -4.71
C SER A 22 3.21 13.68 -4.60
N VAL A 23 2.46 12.60 -4.62
CA VAL A 23 3.04 11.25 -4.53
C VAL A 23 2.95 10.53 -5.86
N ARG A 24 3.93 9.67 -6.09
CA ARG A 24 3.93 8.72 -7.20
C ARG A 24 3.84 7.34 -6.59
N GLU A 25 2.94 6.53 -7.12
CA GLU A 25 2.92 5.10 -6.79
C GLU A 25 3.96 4.38 -7.65
N GLN A 26 4.76 3.54 -7.01
CA GLN A 26 5.63 2.60 -7.70
C GLN A 26 5.29 1.19 -7.25
N LEU A 27 5.10 0.31 -8.22
CA LEU A 27 4.90 -1.11 -7.96
C LEU A 27 6.20 -1.68 -7.37
N LEU A 28 6.15 -2.04 -6.09
CA LEU A 28 7.27 -2.61 -5.37
C LEU A 28 7.36 -4.11 -5.63
N LEU A 29 6.22 -4.80 -5.57
CA LEU A 29 6.17 -6.25 -5.65
C LEU A 29 4.82 -6.76 -6.17
N ILE A 30 4.86 -7.74 -7.07
CA ILE A 30 3.68 -8.45 -7.57
C ILE A 30 3.64 -9.82 -6.90
N LEU A 31 2.60 -10.08 -6.10
CA LEU A 31 2.25 -11.42 -5.63
C LEU A 31 1.01 -11.92 -6.38
N PRO A 32 0.81 -13.24 -6.47
CA PRO A 32 -0.38 -13.83 -7.11
C PRO A 32 -1.70 -13.35 -6.48
N ASP A 33 -1.70 -13.06 -5.16
CA ASP A 33 -2.89 -12.60 -4.44
C ASP A 33 -2.98 -11.08 -4.34
N ARG A 34 -1.84 -10.37 -4.33
CA ARG A 34 -1.78 -8.94 -4.03
C ARG A 34 -0.64 -8.23 -4.74
N GLU A 35 -0.90 -7.00 -5.15
CA GLU A 35 0.14 -6.08 -5.62
C GLU A 35 0.48 -5.10 -4.52
N ILE A 36 1.76 -4.96 -4.27
CA ILE A 36 2.29 -4.03 -3.29
C ILE A 36 2.84 -2.83 -4.05
N HIS A 37 2.23 -1.68 -3.78
CA HIS A 37 2.63 -0.38 -4.32
C HIS A 37 3.18 0.47 -3.18
N ASP A 38 4.30 1.15 -3.41
CA ASP A 38 4.89 2.10 -2.49
C ASP A 38 4.59 3.52 -2.95
N TYR A 39 4.20 4.38 -2.03
CA TYR A 39 3.97 5.79 -2.30
C TYR A 39 5.26 6.57 -2.06
N LEU A 40 5.88 7.01 -3.14
CA LEU A 40 7.08 7.82 -3.06
C LEU A 40 6.75 9.30 -3.19
N CYS A 41 7.37 10.11 -2.33
CA CYS A 41 7.34 11.56 -2.47
C CYS A 41 8.07 12.00 -3.74
N SER A 42 7.43 12.81 -4.58
CA SER A 42 8.04 13.31 -5.82
C SER A 42 9.27 14.21 -5.61
N GLY A 43 9.38 14.85 -4.44
CA GLY A 43 10.50 15.77 -4.14
C GLY A 43 11.69 15.11 -3.46
N CYS A 44 11.46 14.18 -2.52
CA CYS A 44 12.53 13.58 -1.71
C CYS A 44 12.69 12.06 -1.88
N GLY A 45 11.79 11.41 -2.62
CA GLY A 45 11.88 9.98 -2.90
C GLY A 45 11.65 9.05 -1.71
N THR A 46 11.27 9.56 -0.53
CA THR A 46 10.94 8.68 0.60
C THR A 46 9.62 7.96 0.39
N SER A 47 9.60 6.69 0.81
CA SER A 47 8.40 5.92 1.05
C SER A 47 7.57 6.57 2.14
N LEU A 48 6.39 7.05 1.76
CA LEU A 48 5.40 7.65 2.66
C LEU A 48 4.41 6.60 3.19
N GLY A 49 4.31 5.46 2.51
CA GLY A 49 3.48 4.34 2.93
C GLY A 49 3.27 3.34 1.81
N GLN A 50 2.83 2.15 2.19
CA GLN A 50 2.57 1.05 1.29
C GLN A 50 1.06 0.86 1.10
N ARG A 51 0.64 0.61 -0.14
CA ARG A 51 -0.72 0.17 -0.48
C ARG A 51 -0.66 -1.25 -1.02
N GLU A 52 -1.49 -2.10 -0.45
CA GLU A 52 -1.71 -3.45 -0.96
C GLU A 52 -3.04 -3.46 -1.73
N VAL A 53 -2.99 -3.90 -2.98
CA VAL A 53 -4.15 -4.05 -3.85
C VAL A 53 -4.36 -5.55 -4.03
N MET A 54 -5.50 -6.09 -3.60
CA MET A 54 -5.82 -7.49 -3.90
C MET A 54 -5.94 -7.66 -5.42
N ALA A 55 -5.35 -8.73 -5.95
CA ALA A 55 -5.40 -9.09 -7.36
C ALA A 55 -6.83 -9.52 -7.73
N GLY A 56 -7.72 -8.54 -7.86
CA GLY A 56 -9.13 -8.72 -8.18
C GLY A 56 -9.78 -7.51 -8.85
N GLU A 57 -9.09 -6.36 -8.85
CA GLU A 57 -9.59 -5.14 -9.49
C GLU A 57 -8.70 -4.65 -10.65
N ALA A 58 -7.50 -5.22 -10.81
CA ALA A 58 -6.58 -4.87 -11.92
C ALA A 58 -6.65 -5.84 -13.11
N ILE A 59 -7.30 -7.00 -12.96
CA ILE A 59 -7.52 -7.95 -14.04
C ILE A 59 -8.98 -8.40 -14.04
N THR A 60 -9.64 -8.16 -15.17
CA THR A 60 -11.00 -8.57 -15.45
C THR A 60 -11.22 -10.06 -15.13
N SER A 61 -12.16 -10.33 -14.24
CA SER A 61 -13.12 -11.44 -14.31
C SER A 61 -12.58 -12.86 -14.54
N VAL A 62 -11.92 -13.49 -13.56
CA VAL A 62 -12.12 -14.94 -13.33
C VAL A 62 -11.79 -15.36 -11.89
N SER A 63 -12.85 -15.64 -11.13
CA SER A 63 -13.02 -16.76 -10.19
C SER A 63 -11.95 -17.14 -9.13
N SER A 64 -12.42 -17.12 -7.88
CA SER A 64 -12.31 -18.21 -6.88
C SER A 64 -11.09 -18.30 -5.95
N GLY A 65 -11.36 -18.22 -4.63
CA GLY A 65 -10.92 -19.28 -3.70
C GLY A 65 -10.15 -18.89 -2.42
N ARG A 66 -10.89 -18.74 -1.31
CA ARG A 66 -10.70 -19.32 0.05
C ARG A 66 -9.27 -19.57 0.62
N GLY A 67 -9.08 -19.18 1.90
CA GLY A 67 -8.26 -19.90 2.90
C GLY A 67 -7.33 -18.98 3.70
N SER A 68 -7.62 -18.61 4.95
CA SER A 68 -7.36 -19.35 6.22
C SER A 68 -5.87 -19.53 6.55
N GLY A 69 -5.39 -18.86 7.61
CA GLY A 69 -4.00 -18.96 8.08
C GLY A 69 -3.72 -18.20 9.38
N ILE A 70 -3.94 -18.91 10.48
CA ILE A 70 -3.66 -18.63 11.90
C ILE A 70 -2.25 -18.10 12.26
N GLY A 71 -2.19 -17.23 13.27
CA GLY A 71 -1.26 -17.35 14.41
C GLY A 71 0.16 -16.78 14.29
N GLY A 72 0.44 -15.72 15.06
CA GLY A 72 1.83 -15.25 15.29
C GLY A 72 1.92 -14.16 16.35
N ALA A 73 2.12 -14.59 17.60
CA ALA A 73 2.10 -13.79 18.82
C ALA A 73 2.95 -12.49 18.78
N VAL A 74 2.32 -11.39 19.19
CA VAL A 74 2.92 -10.08 19.39
C VAL A 74 3.98 -10.15 20.51
N LYS A 75 5.22 -9.79 20.17
CA LYS A 75 6.35 -9.79 21.10
C LYS A 75 6.12 -8.81 22.26
N ARG A 76 6.34 -9.33 23.46
CA ARG A 76 6.06 -8.69 24.75
C ARG A 76 7.00 -7.51 25.01
N PHE A 77 6.37 -6.38 25.26
CA PHE A 77 6.77 -5.18 25.99
C PHE A 77 8.12 -5.26 26.75
N PHE A 78 9.10 -4.48 26.29
CA PHE A 78 10.30 -4.12 27.04
C PHE A 78 9.91 -3.12 28.14
N ARG A 79 9.94 -3.53 29.41
CA ARG A 79 9.83 -2.62 30.55
C ARG A 79 11.24 -2.33 31.08
N GLY A 80 11.76 -1.16 30.73
CA GLY A 80 13.03 -0.63 31.20
C GLY A 80 12.86 0.22 32.46
N LYS A 81 13.60 -0.21 33.48
CA LYS A 81 13.99 0.37 34.76
C LYS A 81 13.89 1.88 34.95
#